data_AF-A0A954S730-F1
#
_entry.id   AF-A0A954S730-F1
#
_cell.length_a   1.000
_cell.length_b   1.000
_cell.length_c   1.000
_cell.angle_alpha   90.00
_cell.angle_beta   90.00
_cell.angle_gamma   90.00
#
_symmetry.space_group_name_H-M   'P 1'
#
loop_
_entity.id
_entity.type
_entity.pdbx_description
1 polymer ?
#
loop_
_entity_poly.entity_id
_entity_poly.type
_entity_poly.pdbx_seq_one_letter_code
_entity_poly.pdbx_strand_id
1 'polypeptide(L)'
;MFIFPVNTDAPIYHRPIGTVGLIVLCILVFLGTDADLLERYSLPLGAGLTPLQWLTSNFLHGSALHLVGNMFFLWGFGLVVEGKLGWQRFVPLFLALGICECALEQLLLWNSSGISFGASSAIFGLMAIALVWAPLNELTIVGWIVLRTFVHEISIVWFASLLLGKSLLVCSFTGVTASSEFLHLLGAIFGLIAGFAFLKLRWVDCEDWDLISVIQGKHRRSSLPLTHEPLVQRKVSTRKKRTRSERAPTPPGPPSATRFNTLLAQNKPLAAWQEYSGLRQFKPDWAPSAEQLLELARGLRQKREWTSALNAYRDYLALCPKPEPATRLEVAEILLFIRDRPQAALKLIKAVQRQYLSDRDAHRYDELLQRADAMVESGVLELRDESWEL
;
A
#
# COMPACT_ATOMS: atom_id res chain seq x y z
N MET A 1 16.48 -12.28 -15.70
CA MET A 1 15.73 -12.30 -14.43
C MET A 1 14.44 -11.54 -14.68
N PHE A 2 13.28 -12.16 -14.50
CA PHE A 2 11.98 -11.48 -14.57
C PHE A 2 11.50 -11.22 -13.15
N ILE A 3 10.97 -10.02 -12.89
CA ILE A 3 10.42 -9.62 -11.60
C ILE A 3 9.09 -8.92 -11.89
N PHE A 4 8.01 -9.40 -11.28
CA PHE A 4 6.67 -8.85 -11.45
C PHE A 4 6.06 -8.51 -10.08
N PRO A 5 5.56 -7.28 -9.87
CA PRO A 5 4.78 -6.96 -8.69
C PRO A 5 3.39 -7.61 -8.82
N VAL A 6 3.01 -8.41 -7.82
CA VAL A 6 1.75 -9.16 -7.82
C VAL A 6 0.78 -8.69 -6.73
N ASN A 7 1.30 -8.07 -5.67
CA ASN A 7 0.49 -7.57 -4.56
C ASN A 7 1.19 -6.41 -3.84
N THR A 8 0.48 -5.74 -2.95
CA THR A 8 1.02 -4.66 -2.10
C THR A 8 0.38 -4.67 -0.72
N ASP A 9 1.10 -4.18 0.29
CA ASP A 9 0.55 -3.90 1.62
C ASP A 9 -0.05 -2.48 1.74
N ALA A 10 -0.01 -1.69 0.66
CA ALA A 10 -0.60 -0.36 0.63
C ALA A 10 -2.11 -0.44 0.92
N PRO A 11 -2.67 0.45 1.75
CA PRO A 11 -4.11 0.48 1.99
C PRO A 11 -4.90 0.66 0.69
N ILE A 12 -5.77 -0.29 0.39
CA ILE A 12 -6.66 -0.28 -0.78
C ILE A 12 -8.06 0.08 -0.31
N TYR A 13 -8.47 1.34 -0.46
CA TYR A 13 -9.81 1.82 -0.06
C TYR A 13 -10.87 1.59 -1.14
N HIS A 14 -10.44 1.50 -2.40
CA HIS A 14 -11.32 1.31 -3.55
C HIS A 14 -10.98 0.05 -4.33
N ARG A 15 -12.00 -0.63 -4.86
CA ARG A 15 -11.82 -1.80 -5.74
C ARG A 15 -11.09 -1.39 -7.03
N PRO A 16 -10.20 -2.24 -7.59
CA PRO A 16 -9.36 -1.90 -8.74
C PRO A 16 -10.09 -2.03 -10.09
N ILE A 17 -11.25 -1.38 -10.23
CA ILE A 17 -12.11 -1.48 -11.42
C ILE A 17 -11.42 -0.87 -12.64
N GLY A 18 -10.81 0.31 -12.48
CA GLY A 18 -10.10 1.01 -13.53
C GLY A 18 -8.83 0.27 -13.96
N THR A 19 -8.06 -0.25 -13.00
CA THR A 19 -6.84 -1.03 -13.28
C THR A 19 -7.19 -2.29 -14.07
N VAL A 20 -8.19 -3.06 -13.62
CA VAL A 20 -8.65 -4.25 -14.35
C VAL A 20 -9.20 -3.87 -15.73
N GLY A 21 -9.99 -2.80 -15.82
CA GLY A 21 -10.54 -2.31 -17.09
C GLY A 21 -9.47 -1.93 -18.11
N LEU A 22 -8.42 -1.23 -17.69
CA LEU A 22 -7.29 -0.88 -18.54
C LEU A 22 -6.49 -2.12 -18.97
N ILE A 23 -6.28 -3.08 -18.07
CA ILE A 23 -5.62 -4.35 -18.41
C ILE A 23 -6.40 -5.10 -19.49
N VAL A 24 -7.71 -5.27 -19.29
CA VAL A 24 -8.59 -5.94 -20.27
C VAL A 24 -8.57 -5.20 -21.60
N LEU A 25 -8.64 -3.86 -21.58
CA LEU A 25 -8.57 -3.06 -22.81
C LEU A 25 -7.26 -3.27 -23.56
N CYS A 26 -6.10 -3.22 -22.87
CA CYS A 26 -4.80 -3.48 -23.49
C CYS A 26 -4.71 -4.89 -24.10
N ILE A 27 -5.27 -5.90 -23.44
CA ILE A 27 -5.32 -7.27 -23.97
C ILE A 27 -6.18 -7.33 -25.24
N LEU A 28 -7.37 -6.73 -25.21
CA LEU A 28 -8.27 -6.71 -26.38
C LEU A 28 -7.65 -5.98 -27.56
N VAL A 29 -7.02 -4.83 -27.32
CA VAL A 29 -6.28 -4.07 -28.34
C VAL A 29 -5.15 -4.91 -28.92
N PHE A 30 -4.35 -5.56 -28.08
CA PHE A 30 -3.26 -6.42 -28.54
C PHE A 30 -3.75 -7.58 -29.43
N LEU A 31 -4.85 -8.24 -29.06
CA LEU A 31 -5.43 -9.33 -29.85
C LEU A 31 -6.05 -8.87 -31.18
N GLY A 32 -6.51 -7.61 -31.24
CA GLY A 32 -7.14 -7.02 -32.42
C GLY A 32 -6.20 -6.19 -33.31
N THR A 33 -4.92 -6.08 -32.97
CA THR A 33 -3.94 -5.25 -33.69
C THR A 33 -3.09 -6.12 -34.62
N ASP A 34 -3.16 -5.85 -35.93
CA ASP A 34 -2.21 -6.35 -36.91
C ASP A 34 -1.07 -5.34 -37.15
N ALA A 35 -0.17 -5.65 -38.08
CA ALA A 35 0.97 -4.77 -38.39
C ALA A 35 0.54 -3.39 -38.90
N ASP A 36 -0.51 -3.33 -39.72
CA ASP A 36 -1.00 -2.07 -40.32
C ASP A 36 -1.65 -1.18 -39.26
N LEU A 37 -2.44 -1.76 -38.36
CA LEU A 37 -3.03 -1.06 -37.22
C LEU A 37 -1.96 -0.59 -36.23
N LEU A 38 -0.95 -1.43 -35.97
CA LEU A 38 0.17 -1.06 -35.12
C LEU A 38 0.87 0.18 -35.68
N GLU A 39 1.25 0.18 -36.94
CA GLU A 39 1.93 1.31 -37.58
C GLU A 39 1.06 2.58 -37.57
N ARG A 40 -0.24 2.46 -37.89
CA ARG A 40 -1.18 3.59 -37.98
C ARG A 40 -1.42 4.28 -36.63
N TYR A 41 -1.51 3.51 -35.55
CA TYR A 41 -1.90 4.01 -34.23
C TYR A 41 -0.73 4.19 -33.26
N SER A 42 0.48 3.77 -33.65
CA SER A 42 1.72 4.10 -32.93
C SER A 42 2.04 5.58 -33.06
N LEU A 43 2.78 6.11 -32.10
CA LEU A 43 3.22 7.50 -32.10
C LEU A 43 4.39 7.67 -33.09
N PRO A 44 4.21 8.37 -34.22
CA PRO A 44 5.32 8.63 -35.12
C PRO A 44 6.26 9.70 -34.54
N LEU A 45 7.56 9.50 -34.69
CA LEU A 45 8.58 10.48 -34.35
C LEU A 45 9.08 11.16 -35.64
N GLY A 46 9.28 12.48 -35.60
CA GLY A 46 9.73 13.26 -36.76
C GLY A 46 8.67 13.59 -37.81
N ALA A 47 7.41 13.22 -37.58
CA ALA A 47 6.30 13.44 -38.51
C ALA A 47 5.36 14.60 -38.12
N GLY A 48 5.78 15.45 -37.16
CA GLY A 48 4.94 16.50 -36.57
C GLY A 48 4.07 16.00 -35.41
N LEU A 49 3.13 16.83 -34.96
CA LEU A 49 2.25 16.52 -33.83
C LEU A 49 1.07 15.64 -34.26
N THR A 50 0.83 14.56 -33.53
CA THR A 50 -0.25 13.61 -33.81
C THR A 50 -1.10 13.33 -32.56
N PRO A 51 -2.05 14.22 -32.22
CA PRO A 51 -2.78 14.15 -30.95
C PRO A 51 -3.61 12.88 -30.73
N LEU A 52 -4.12 12.27 -31.79
CA LEU A 52 -4.83 11.00 -31.70
C LEU A 52 -3.89 9.90 -31.17
N GLN A 53 -2.66 9.86 -31.70
CA GLN A 53 -1.64 8.89 -31.32
C GLN A 53 -1.10 9.11 -29.92
N TRP A 54 -1.22 10.32 -29.33
CA TRP A 54 -0.93 10.52 -27.90
C TRP A 54 -1.83 9.68 -27.00
N LEU A 55 -3.04 9.35 -27.47
CA LEU A 55 -3.93 8.46 -26.76
C LEU A 55 -3.74 7.00 -27.20
N THR A 56 -3.76 6.73 -28.51
CA THR A 56 -3.83 5.35 -29.00
C THR A 56 -2.55 4.55 -28.78
N SER A 57 -1.38 5.19 -28.86
CA SER A 57 -0.08 4.52 -28.71
C SER A 57 0.07 3.84 -27.35
N ASN A 58 -0.56 4.39 -26.30
CA ASN A 58 -0.51 3.88 -24.93
C ASN A 58 -1.15 2.48 -24.77
N PHE A 59 -1.96 2.02 -25.72
CA PHE A 59 -2.63 0.71 -25.66
C PHE A 59 -1.99 -0.36 -26.55
N LEU A 60 -1.08 0.03 -27.43
CA LEU A 60 -0.43 -0.86 -28.39
C LEU A 60 0.77 -1.58 -27.76
N HIS A 61 0.99 -2.84 -28.13
CA HIS A 61 2.10 -3.64 -27.63
C HIS A 61 2.70 -4.49 -28.75
N GLY A 62 4.01 -4.43 -28.94
CA GLY A 62 4.70 -5.10 -30.05
C GLY A 62 5.00 -6.59 -29.83
N SER A 63 4.77 -7.10 -28.62
CA SER A 63 4.91 -8.53 -28.32
C SER A 63 4.12 -8.93 -27.08
N ALA A 64 3.80 -10.22 -26.96
CA ALA A 64 3.11 -10.75 -25.79
C ALA A 64 3.91 -10.54 -24.49
N LEU A 65 5.24 -10.65 -24.54
CA LEU A 65 6.09 -10.40 -23.37
C LEU A 65 6.07 -8.93 -22.95
N HIS A 66 6.06 -8.00 -23.90
CA HIS A 66 5.92 -6.56 -23.63
C HIS A 66 4.57 -6.26 -22.97
N LEU A 67 3.47 -6.82 -23.50
CA LEU A 67 2.14 -6.70 -22.90
C LEU A 67 2.12 -7.24 -21.47
N VAL A 68 2.51 -8.50 -21.26
CA VAL A 68 2.48 -9.16 -19.95
C VAL A 68 3.30 -8.37 -18.92
N GLY A 69 4.49 -7.90 -19.31
CA GLY A 69 5.30 -7.04 -18.46
C GLY A 69 4.56 -5.78 -18.02
N ASN A 70 3.97 -5.04 -18.96
CA ASN A 70 3.20 -3.84 -18.63
C ASN A 70 1.99 -4.16 -17.74
N MET A 71 1.27 -5.27 -17.97
CA MET A 71 0.08 -5.58 -17.17
C MET A 71 0.42 -5.90 -15.72
N PHE A 72 1.54 -6.58 -15.44
CA PHE A 72 2.00 -6.79 -14.07
C PHE A 72 2.36 -5.48 -13.36
N PHE A 73 3.07 -4.59 -14.05
CA PHE A 73 3.44 -3.30 -13.46
C PHE A 73 2.22 -2.38 -13.29
N LEU A 74 1.29 -2.37 -14.26
CA LEU A 74 0.02 -1.68 -14.17
C LEU A 74 -0.82 -2.24 -13.02
N TRP A 75 -0.83 -3.55 -12.81
CA TRP A 75 -1.49 -4.16 -11.65
C TRP A 75 -0.87 -3.67 -10.34
N GLY A 76 0.44 -3.82 -10.15
CA GLY A 76 1.11 -3.44 -8.91
C GLY A 76 0.93 -1.96 -8.55
N PHE A 77 1.19 -1.05 -9.49
CA PHE A 77 1.09 0.38 -9.21
C PHE A 77 -0.33 0.93 -9.36
N GLY A 78 -1.14 0.35 -10.23
CA GLY A 78 -2.56 0.66 -10.36
C GLY A 78 -3.31 0.38 -9.07
N LEU A 79 -3.06 -0.76 -8.40
CA LEU A 79 -3.64 -1.08 -7.09
C LEU A 79 -3.35 0.02 -6.05
N VAL A 80 -2.11 0.51 -5.98
CA VAL A 80 -1.71 1.54 -5.01
C VAL A 80 -2.40 2.88 -5.32
N VAL A 81 -2.35 3.32 -6.58
CA VAL A 81 -2.84 4.64 -6.98
C VAL A 81 -4.37 4.67 -7.04
N GLU A 82 -5.00 3.68 -7.67
CA GLU A 82 -6.45 3.55 -7.72
C GLU A 82 -7.03 3.28 -6.34
N GLY A 83 -6.36 2.46 -5.52
CA GLY A 83 -6.77 2.16 -4.15
C GLY A 83 -6.98 3.42 -3.31
N LYS A 84 -6.21 4.49 -3.57
CA LYS A 84 -6.30 5.79 -2.89
C LYS A 84 -7.22 6.81 -3.57
N LEU A 85 -7.47 6.69 -4.87
CA LEU A 85 -8.23 7.69 -5.65
C LEU A 85 -9.65 7.27 -6.04
N GLY A 86 -9.88 5.96 -6.17
CA GLY A 86 -11.02 5.41 -6.87
C GLY A 86 -10.91 5.50 -8.40
N TRP A 87 -11.59 4.59 -9.08
CA TRP A 87 -11.49 4.40 -10.54
C TRP A 87 -11.82 5.65 -11.36
N GLN A 88 -12.79 6.47 -10.91
CA GLN A 88 -13.27 7.66 -11.62
C GLN A 88 -12.19 8.73 -11.78
N ARG A 89 -11.26 8.82 -10.84
CA ARG A 89 -10.12 9.75 -10.89
C ARG A 89 -8.87 9.07 -11.44
N PHE A 90 -8.72 7.77 -11.17
CA PHE A 90 -7.59 6.98 -11.65
C PHE A 90 -7.54 6.85 -13.18
N VAL A 91 -8.66 6.54 -13.85
CA VAL A 91 -8.65 6.34 -15.31
C VAL A 91 -8.27 7.63 -16.05
N PRO A 92 -8.89 8.80 -15.79
CA PRO A 92 -8.47 10.06 -16.41
C PRO A 92 -7.02 10.42 -16.09
N LEU A 93 -6.54 10.12 -14.87
CA LEU A 93 -5.14 10.35 -14.50
C LEU A 93 -4.19 9.49 -15.34
N PHE A 94 -4.48 8.18 -15.49
CA PHE A 94 -3.69 7.29 -16.35
C PHE A 94 -3.63 7.80 -17.80
N LEU A 95 -4.78 8.18 -18.37
CA LEU A 95 -4.85 8.73 -19.72
C LEU A 95 -4.07 10.04 -19.85
N ALA A 96 -4.20 10.94 -18.87
CA ALA A 96 -3.49 12.21 -18.85
C ALA A 96 -1.97 12.02 -18.76
N LEU A 97 -1.49 11.05 -17.97
CA LEU A 97 -0.07 10.72 -17.90
C LEU A 97 0.46 10.29 -19.27
N GLY A 98 -0.23 9.38 -19.96
CA GLY A 98 0.16 8.92 -21.29
C GLY A 98 0.09 10.02 -22.36
N ILE A 99 -1.00 10.79 -22.38
CA ILE A 99 -1.19 11.87 -23.37
C ILE A 99 -0.13 12.96 -23.20
N CYS A 100 0.08 13.44 -21.97
CA CYS A 100 1.05 14.50 -21.69
C CYS A 100 2.49 14.04 -21.98
N GLU A 101 2.79 12.78 -21.68
CA GLU A 101 4.10 12.21 -21.98
C GLU A 101 4.34 12.08 -23.49
N CYS A 102 3.40 11.49 -24.24
CA CYS A 102 3.53 11.36 -25.70
C CYS A 102 3.61 12.72 -26.41
N ALA A 103 2.88 13.73 -25.91
CA ALA A 103 2.98 15.10 -26.41
C ALA A 103 4.39 15.67 -26.18
N LEU A 104 4.95 15.48 -24.99
CA LEU A 104 6.31 15.94 -24.67
C LEU A 104 7.38 15.13 -25.43
N GLU A 105 7.18 13.82 -25.59
CA GLU A 105 8.05 12.95 -26.38
C GLU A 105 8.20 13.49 -27.81
N GLN A 106 7.10 13.77 -28.52
CA GLN A 106 7.17 14.32 -29.88
C GLN A 106 7.86 15.67 -29.96
N LEU A 107 7.70 16.53 -28.94
CA LEU A 107 8.37 17.83 -28.89
C LEU A 107 9.88 17.68 -28.68
N LEU A 108 10.30 16.79 -27.78
CA LEU A 108 11.72 16.58 -27.46
C LEU A 108 12.45 15.77 -28.54
N LEU A 109 11.75 14.83 -29.18
CA LEU A 109 12.27 13.95 -30.22
C LEU A 109 11.83 14.40 -31.62
N TRP A 110 11.60 15.70 -31.80
CA TRP A 110 11.10 16.28 -33.05
C TRP A 110 11.94 15.95 -34.29
N ASN A 111 13.25 15.81 -34.13
CA ASN A 111 14.18 15.46 -35.22
C ASN A 111 14.57 13.98 -35.23
N SER A 112 13.89 13.14 -34.45
CA SER A 112 14.07 11.69 -34.45
C SER A 112 13.21 11.02 -35.51
N SER A 113 13.42 9.73 -35.75
CA SER A 113 12.58 8.92 -36.64
C SER A 113 12.20 7.63 -35.94
N GLY A 114 11.14 6.98 -36.44
CA GLY A 114 10.62 5.73 -35.90
C GLY A 114 9.25 5.91 -35.27
N ILE A 115 8.84 4.89 -34.50
CA ILE A 115 7.55 4.84 -33.83
C ILE A 115 7.73 4.50 -32.36
N SER A 116 6.86 5.04 -31.51
CA SER A 116 6.80 4.79 -30.08
C SER A 116 5.41 4.30 -29.70
N PHE A 117 5.34 3.33 -28.79
CA PHE A 117 4.09 2.76 -28.29
C PHE A 117 4.30 1.95 -27.01
N GLY A 118 3.21 1.74 -26.28
CA GLY A 118 3.16 0.98 -25.04
C GLY A 118 2.71 1.80 -23.85
N ALA A 119 2.08 1.14 -22.89
CA ALA A 119 1.61 1.77 -21.65
C ALA A 119 2.74 2.15 -20.68
N SER A 120 3.99 1.78 -20.97
CA SER A 120 5.06 1.78 -19.98
C SER A 120 5.38 3.17 -19.42
N SER A 121 5.30 4.23 -20.22
CA SER A 121 5.55 5.60 -19.73
C SER A 121 4.48 6.04 -18.73
N ALA A 122 3.19 5.80 -19.02
CA ALA A 122 2.10 6.06 -18.09
C ALA A 122 2.24 5.24 -16.80
N ILE A 123 2.66 3.98 -16.91
CA ILE A 123 2.91 3.10 -15.77
C ILE A 123 4.09 3.60 -14.92
N PHE A 124 5.17 4.11 -15.53
CA PHE A 124 6.26 4.79 -14.80
C PHE A 124 5.77 6.06 -14.10
N GLY A 125 4.80 6.77 -14.68
CA GLY A 125 4.07 7.85 -14.02
C GLY A 125 3.31 7.36 -12.78
N LEU A 126 2.56 6.26 -12.88
CA LEU A 126 1.88 5.65 -11.72
C LEU A 126 2.88 5.18 -10.66
N MET A 127 4.01 4.61 -11.04
CA MET A 127 5.08 4.22 -10.13
C MET A 127 5.65 5.43 -9.39
N ALA A 128 5.89 6.53 -10.09
CA ALA A 128 6.36 7.76 -9.47
C ALA A 128 5.32 8.37 -8.51
N ILE A 129 4.03 8.26 -8.82
CA ILE A 129 2.95 8.64 -7.91
C ILE A 129 2.97 7.74 -6.66
N ALA A 130 3.09 6.42 -6.84
CA ALA A 130 3.17 5.46 -5.74
C ALA A 130 4.41 5.72 -4.85
N LEU A 131 5.55 6.08 -5.44
CA LEU A 131 6.75 6.52 -4.73
C LEU A 131 6.47 7.74 -3.85
N VAL A 132 5.63 8.67 -4.30
CA VAL A 132 5.27 9.86 -3.52
C VAL A 132 4.23 9.55 -2.45
N TRP A 133 3.25 8.69 -2.71
CA TRP A 133 2.10 8.47 -1.82
C TRP A 133 2.28 7.32 -0.82
N ALA A 134 3.09 6.33 -1.17
CA ALA A 134 3.25 5.10 -0.43
C ALA A 134 4.71 4.59 -0.43
N PRO A 135 5.74 5.43 -0.26
CA PRO A 135 7.15 5.05 -0.40
C PRO A 135 7.59 3.87 0.47
N LEU A 136 7.05 3.75 1.68
CA LEU A 136 7.44 2.69 2.62
C LEU A 136 6.58 1.43 2.52
N ASN A 137 5.48 1.48 1.78
CA ASN A 137 4.67 0.30 1.51
C ASN A 137 5.45 -0.68 0.64
N GLU A 138 5.19 -1.97 0.85
CA GLU A 138 5.87 -3.06 0.18
C GLU A 138 5.06 -3.57 -1.01
N LEU A 139 5.78 -3.92 -2.07
CA LEU A 139 5.30 -4.71 -3.18
C LEU A 139 5.76 -6.15 -2.96
N THR A 140 4.83 -7.09 -3.04
CA THR A 140 5.17 -8.49 -3.20
C THR A 140 5.60 -8.70 -4.65
N ILE A 141 6.87 -9.02 -4.84
CA ILE A 141 7.44 -9.33 -6.14
C ILE A 141 7.63 -10.83 -6.29
N VAL A 142 7.23 -11.36 -7.45
CA VAL A 142 7.52 -12.73 -7.87
C VAL A 142 8.52 -12.67 -8.99
N GLY A 143 9.61 -13.44 -8.88
CA GLY A 143 10.62 -13.47 -9.91
C GLY A 143 11.16 -14.85 -10.21
N TRP A 144 11.83 -14.95 -11.36
CA TRP A 144 12.48 -16.16 -11.86
C TRP A 144 13.96 -15.92 -12.11
N ILE A 145 14.78 -16.79 -11.54
CA ILE A 145 16.20 -16.93 -11.88
C ILE A 145 16.37 -18.35 -12.43
N VAL A 146 16.58 -18.45 -13.75
CA VAL A 146 16.68 -19.72 -14.49
C VAL A 146 15.40 -20.54 -14.28
N LEU A 147 15.43 -21.63 -13.49
CA LEU A 147 14.29 -22.49 -13.19
C LEU A 147 13.75 -22.31 -11.76
N ARG A 148 14.27 -21.36 -10.98
CA ARG A 148 13.88 -21.14 -9.59
C ARG A 148 13.01 -19.89 -9.45
N THR A 149 11.82 -20.07 -8.91
CA THR A 149 10.93 -19.00 -8.47
C THR A 149 11.36 -18.46 -7.11
N PHE A 150 11.27 -17.15 -6.92
CA PHE A 150 11.38 -16.51 -5.61
C PHE A 150 10.25 -15.51 -5.41
N VAL A 151 9.88 -15.32 -4.15
CA VAL A 151 8.93 -14.29 -3.71
C VAL A 151 9.65 -13.42 -2.71
N HIS A 152 9.57 -12.10 -2.87
CA HIS A 152 10.20 -11.15 -1.97
C HIS A 152 9.32 -9.93 -1.78
N GLU A 153 9.42 -9.29 -0.62
CA GLU A 153 8.76 -8.03 -0.33
C GLU A 153 9.80 -6.92 -0.46
N ILE A 154 9.49 -5.90 -1.25
CA ILE A 154 10.38 -4.75 -1.47
C ILE A 154 9.58 -3.47 -1.36
N SER A 155 10.07 -2.50 -0.59
CA SER A 155 9.38 -1.22 -0.48
C SER A 155 9.33 -0.50 -1.83
N ILE A 156 8.25 0.25 -2.07
CA ILE A 156 8.03 1.01 -3.29
C ILE A 156 9.18 2.00 -3.49
N VAL A 157 9.71 2.62 -2.43
CA VAL A 157 10.85 3.53 -2.55
C VAL A 157 12.09 2.82 -3.11
N TRP A 158 12.41 1.61 -2.63
CA TRP A 158 13.55 0.86 -3.15
C TRP A 158 13.30 0.38 -4.57
N PHE A 159 12.15 -0.21 -4.83
CA PHE A 159 11.81 -0.75 -6.15
C PHE A 159 11.77 0.36 -7.21
N ALA A 160 11.07 1.46 -6.96
CA ALA A 160 11.01 2.60 -7.87
C ALA A 160 12.38 3.26 -8.04
N SER A 161 13.16 3.43 -6.97
CA SER A 161 14.51 4.01 -7.07
C SER A 161 15.45 3.15 -7.89
N LEU A 162 15.35 1.82 -7.83
CA LEU A 162 16.16 0.92 -8.67
C LEU A 162 15.81 1.06 -10.14
N LEU A 163 14.53 1.13 -10.50
CA LEU A 163 14.10 1.27 -11.89
C LEU A 163 14.43 2.65 -12.45
N LEU A 164 14.14 3.72 -11.71
CA LEU A 164 14.50 5.08 -12.10
C LEU A 164 16.02 5.26 -12.16
N GLY A 165 16.75 4.69 -11.21
CA GLY A 165 18.21 4.68 -11.21
C GLY A 165 18.79 3.94 -12.42
N LYS A 166 18.22 2.79 -12.80
CA LYS A 166 18.57 2.09 -14.04
C LYS A 166 18.34 2.99 -15.26
N SER A 167 17.17 3.60 -15.37
CA SER A 167 16.84 4.45 -16.52
C SER A 167 17.77 5.68 -16.60
N LEU A 168 18.03 6.34 -15.47
CA LEU A 168 19.00 7.44 -15.38
C LEU A 168 20.41 7.00 -15.80
N LEU A 169 20.85 5.84 -15.31
CA LEU A 169 22.17 5.31 -15.64
C LEU A 169 22.30 5.05 -17.14
N VAL A 170 21.33 4.38 -17.76
CA VAL A 170 21.34 4.13 -19.21
C VAL A 170 21.32 5.44 -19.99
N CYS A 171 20.43 6.38 -19.65
CA CYS A 171 20.36 7.69 -20.29
C CYS A 171 21.66 8.50 -20.12
N SER A 172 22.43 8.30 -19.04
CA SER A 172 23.74 8.95 -18.89
C SER A 172 24.77 8.50 -19.93
N PHE A 173 24.61 7.30 -20.50
CA PHE A 173 25.45 6.78 -21.58
C PHE A 173 24.87 7.02 -22.98
N THR A 174 23.55 7.00 -23.12
CA THR A 174 22.87 7.10 -24.44
C THR A 174 22.38 8.50 -24.79
N GLY A 175 22.27 9.39 -23.81
CA GLY A 175 21.66 10.71 -23.98
C GLY A 175 20.14 10.66 -24.19
N VAL A 176 19.59 11.79 -24.64
CA VAL A 176 18.17 11.97 -24.98
C VAL A 176 17.91 11.34 -26.34
N THR A 177 17.31 10.16 -26.34
CA THR A 177 16.98 9.37 -27.54
C THR A 177 15.62 8.72 -27.35
N ALA A 178 15.03 8.18 -28.41
CA ALA A 178 13.79 7.40 -28.37
C ALA A 178 13.96 6.02 -27.70
N SER A 179 14.69 5.96 -26.58
CA SER A 179 14.92 4.74 -25.81
C SER A 179 13.83 4.56 -24.75
N SER A 180 13.50 3.30 -24.43
CA SER A 180 12.53 2.99 -23.39
C SER A 180 12.88 3.67 -22.06
N GLU A 181 14.16 3.70 -21.69
CA GLU A 181 14.64 4.33 -20.47
C GLU A 181 14.38 5.83 -20.42
N PHE A 182 14.55 6.53 -21.54
CA PHE A 182 14.27 7.97 -21.59
C PHE A 182 12.76 8.25 -21.45
N LEU A 183 11.92 7.49 -22.15
CA LEU A 183 10.46 7.61 -22.07
C LEU A 183 9.93 7.26 -20.68
N HIS A 184 10.50 6.25 -20.03
CA HIS A 184 10.22 5.91 -18.64
C HIS A 184 10.52 7.07 -17.68
N LEU A 185 11.61 7.81 -17.90
CA LEU A 185 11.91 9.01 -17.09
C LEU A 185 10.92 10.15 -17.37
N LEU A 186 10.53 10.38 -18.62
CA LEU A 186 9.51 11.37 -18.96
C LEU A 186 8.18 11.07 -18.28
N GLY A 187 7.71 9.83 -18.35
CA GLY A 187 6.51 9.38 -17.65
C GLY A 187 6.60 9.58 -16.14
N ALA A 188 7.73 9.21 -15.55
CA ALA A 188 7.99 9.41 -14.12
C ALA A 188 7.97 10.90 -13.71
N ILE A 189 8.45 11.82 -14.54
CA ILE A 189 8.38 13.27 -14.27
C ILE A 189 6.93 13.72 -14.12
N PHE A 190 6.05 13.36 -15.05
CA PHE A 190 4.62 13.68 -14.95
C PHE A 190 3.96 13.04 -13.73
N GLY A 191 4.35 11.80 -13.42
CA GLY A 191 3.92 11.11 -12.20
C GLY A 191 4.34 11.83 -10.92
N LEU A 192 5.59 12.28 -10.81
CA LEU A 192 6.06 13.06 -9.66
C LEU A 192 5.28 14.37 -9.50
N ILE A 193 5.08 15.09 -10.61
CA ILE A 193 4.31 16.34 -10.63
C ILE A 193 2.89 16.08 -10.14
N ALA A 194 2.19 15.10 -10.70
CA ALA A 194 0.83 14.74 -10.30
C ALA A 194 0.76 14.28 -8.84
N GLY A 195 1.70 13.42 -8.42
CA GLY A 195 1.78 12.90 -7.05
C GLY A 195 1.90 14.00 -6.01
N PHE A 196 2.82 14.96 -6.20
CA PHE A 196 2.96 16.11 -5.31
C PHE A 196 1.80 17.09 -5.42
N ALA A 197 1.28 17.34 -6.62
CA ALA A 197 0.14 18.23 -6.82
C ALA A 197 -1.10 17.74 -6.07
N PHE A 198 -1.42 16.45 -6.16
CA PHE A 198 -2.58 15.86 -5.51
C PHE A 198 -2.47 15.91 -3.98
N LEU A 199 -1.28 15.72 -3.41
CA LEU A 199 -1.04 15.92 -1.98
C LEU A 199 -1.25 17.38 -1.58
N LYS A 200 -0.63 18.32 -2.31
CA LYS A 200 -0.72 19.75 -2.02
C LYS A 200 -2.14 20.29 -2.13
N LEU A 201 -2.91 19.79 -3.11
CA LEU A 201 -4.31 20.13 -3.33
C LEU A 201 -5.28 19.35 -2.43
N ARG A 202 -4.76 18.40 -1.61
CA ARG A 202 -5.56 17.51 -0.74
C ARG A 202 -6.62 16.70 -1.51
N TRP A 203 -6.26 16.27 -2.71
CA TRP A 203 -7.11 15.42 -3.56
C TRP A 203 -6.93 13.93 -3.26
N VAL A 204 -5.88 13.59 -2.51
CA VAL A 204 -5.58 12.26 -2.01
C VAL A 204 -5.17 12.38 -0.55
N ASP A 205 -5.61 11.42 0.27
CA ASP A 205 -5.14 11.26 1.63
C ASP A 205 -4.18 10.06 1.69
N CYS A 206 -3.03 10.27 2.30
CA CYS A 206 -2.00 9.25 2.47
C CYS A 206 -1.74 8.95 3.95
N GLU A 207 -2.55 9.45 4.89
CA GLU A 207 -2.45 9.13 6.32
C GLU A 207 -1.06 9.38 6.92
N ASP A 208 -0.37 10.43 6.46
CA ASP A 208 1.03 10.77 6.77
C ASP A 208 2.08 9.72 6.30
N TRP A 209 1.70 8.77 5.44
CA TRP A 209 2.63 7.82 4.81
C TRP A 209 3.25 8.32 3.51
N ASP A 210 2.87 9.51 3.04
CA ASP A 210 3.48 10.12 1.87
C ASP A 210 4.96 10.47 2.09
N LEU A 211 5.70 10.64 1.00
CA LEU A 211 7.14 10.89 0.98
C LEU A 211 7.56 12.10 1.81
N ILE A 212 6.78 13.19 1.83
CA ILE A 212 7.10 14.38 2.62
C ILE A 212 7.00 14.03 4.10
N SER A 213 5.91 13.38 4.49
CA SER A 213 5.67 12.95 5.87
C SER A 213 6.68 11.90 6.32
N VAL A 214 7.11 11.01 5.42
CA VAL A 214 8.16 10.02 5.68
C VAL A 214 9.50 10.70 5.96
N ILE A 215 9.95 11.58 5.06
CA ILE A 215 11.22 12.32 5.19
C ILE A 215 11.23 13.18 6.47
N GLN A 216 10.10 13.77 6.82
CA GLN A 216 9.96 14.57 8.05
C GLN A 216 9.87 13.73 9.33
N GLY A 217 9.86 12.40 9.23
CA GLY A 217 9.69 11.49 10.38
C GLY A 217 8.30 11.57 11.01
N LYS A 218 7.30 12.09 10.27
CA LYS A 218 5.91 12.23 10.70
C LYS A 218 5.07 10.99 10.43
N HIS A 219 5.51 10.09 9.54
CA HIS A 219 4.87 8.80 9.19
C HIS A 219 4.68 7.79 10.34
N ARG A 220 5.05 8.15 11.57
CA ARG A 220 4.76 7.39 12.81
C ARG A 220 3.91 8.17 13.81
N ARG A 221 3.46 9.37 13.46
CA ARG A 221 2.67 10.27 14.33
C ARG A 221 1.18 10.20 14.07
N SER A 222 0.70 9.58 12.99
CA SER A 222 -0.72 9.30 12.77
C SER A 222 -1.20 8.11 13.62
N SER A 223 -1.12 8.27 14.93
CA SER A 223 -2.18 7.83 15.81
C SER A 223 -2.80 9.13 16.33
N LEU A 224 -3.76 9.70 15.60
CA LEU A 224 -4.91 10.48 16.08
C LEU A 224 -5.67 11.18 14.91
N PRO A 225 -6.98 11.41 15.06
CA PRO A 225 -7.91 11.73 13.99
C PRO A 225 -7.95 13.24 13.68
N LEU A 226 -8.32 13.57 12.45
CA LEU A 226 -8.65 14.93 12.03
C LEU A 226 -9.91 15.43 12.76
N THR A 227 -9.73 16.26 13.80
CA THR A 227 -10.76 17.22 14.22
C THR A 227 -10.15 18.62 14.26
N HIS A 228 -10.74 19.52 13.49
CA HIS A 228 -10.44 20.96 13.51
C HIS A 228 -10.78 21.55 14.88
N GLU A 229 -9.78 22.06 15.61
CA GLU A 229 -9.93 23.19 16.55
C GLU A 229 -8.56 23.88 16.80
N PRO A 230 -8.51 25.23 16.96
CA PRO A 230 -7.27 25.96 17.05
C PRO A 230 -6.64 25.93 18.46
N LEU A 231 -5.44 25.35 18.51
CA LEU A 231 -4.29 25.64 19.37
C LEU A 231 -4.51 26.51 20.62
N VAL A 232 -4.56 25.87 21.79
CA VAL A 232 -3.92 26.41 23.00
C VAL A 232 -2.47 25.95 23.01
N GLN A 233 -1.55 26.88 22.77
CA GLN A 233 -0.11 26.62 22.80
C GLN A 233 0.34 26.21 24.20
N ARG A 234 0.82 24.97 24.35
CA ARG A 234 1.61 24.57 25.52
C ARG A 234 3.02 24.19 25.07
N LYS A 235 3.97 25.09 25.37
CA LYS A 235 5.42 24.89 25.17
C LYS A 235 5.86 23.64 25.94
N VAL A 236 6.46 22.67 25.25
CA VAL A 236 7.19 21.58 25.91
C VAL A 236 8.59 21.47 25.31
N SER A 237 9.54 21.45 26.24
CA SER A 237 10.98 21.47 26.06
C SER A 237 11.53 20.24 25.34
N THR A 238 12.59 20.49 24.57
CA THR A 238 13.36 19.49 23.84
C THR A 238 14.19 18.63 24.81
N ARG A 239 13.79 17.37 25.00
CA ARG A 239 14.66 16.36 25.62
C ARG A 239 15.22 15.42 24.55
N LYS A 240 16.50 15.61 24.25
CA LYS A 240 17.38 14.72 23.47
C LYS A 240 17.23 13.27 23.96
N LYS A 241 16.90 12.32 23.08
CA LYS A 241 17.01 10.89 23.38
C LYS A 241 17.73 10.16 22.26
N ARG A 242 18.94 9.69 22.60
CA ARG A 242 19.77 8.74 21.88
C ARG A 242 18.96 7.47 21.60
N THR A 243 18.90 7.01 20.36
CA THR A 243 18.47 5.65 20.02
C THR A 243 19.67 4.85 19.55
N ARG A 244 20.04 3.88 20.37
CA ARG A 244 20.98 2.81 20.06
C ARG A 244 20.22 1.80 19.19
N SER A 245 20.66 1.63 17.96
CA SER A 245 20.13 0.65 17.00
C SER A 245 20.42 -0.77 17.52
N GLU A 246 19.36 -1.52 17.85
CA GLU A 246 19.43 -2.98 17.92
C GLU A 246 19.15 -3.52 16.51
N ARG A 247 20.19 -4.08 15.89
CA ARG A 247 20.09 -4.80 14.61
C ARG A 247 19.17 -6.02 14.76
N ALA A 248 18.26 -6.20 13.80
CA ALA A 248 17.52 -7.45 13.65
C ALA A 248 18.48 -8.61 13.30
N PRO A 249 18.40 -9.77 13.97
CA PRO A 249 19.15 -10.95 13.60
C PRO A 249 18.55 -11.63 12.35
N THR A 250 19.42 -12.28 11.56
CA THR A 250 19.18 -13.08 10.35
C THR A 250 18.04 -14.11 10.52
N PRO A 251 17.24 -14.42 9.48
CA PRO A 251 16.11 -15.33 9.62
C PRO A 251 16.57 -16.79 9.77
N PRO A 252 16.00 -17.57 10.71
CA PRO A 252 16.35 -18.98 10.86
C PRO A 252 15.33 -19.85 10.09
N GLY A 253 15.72 -20.73 9.16
CA GLY A 253 14.87 -21.82 8.63
C GLY A 253 13.38 -21.55 8.27
N PRO A 254 12.56 -22.59 8.05
CA PRO A 254 11.10 -22.44 7.96
C PRO A 254 10.49 -22.08 9.33
N PRO A 255 9.31 -21.43 9.37
CA PRO A 255 8.63 -21.09 10.62
C PRO A 255 8.36 -22.32 11.49
N SER A 256 8.54 -22.18 12.80
CA SER A 256 8.47 -23.31 13.73
C SER A 256 7.71 -22.98 15.01
N ALA A 257 6.78 -23.87 15.39
CA ALA A 257 6.02 -23.77 16.64
C ALA A 257 6.94 -23.68 17.87
N THR A 258 8.05 -24.44 17.86
CA THR A 258 9.06 -24.39 18.93
C THR A 258 9.68 -23.00 19.04
N ARG A 259 9.93 -22.35 17.91
CA ARG A 259 10.53 -21.01 17.88
C ARG A 259 9.54 -19.94 18.29
N PHE A 260 8.29 -20.04 17.83
CA PHE A 260 7.19 -19.20 18.31
C PHE A 260 7.11 -19.24 19.84
N ASN A 261 7.03 -20.44 20.43
CA ASN A 261 6.97 -20.62 21.89
C ASN A 261 8.19 -20.02 22.60
N THR A 262 9.39 -20.21 22.02
CA THR A 262 10.63 -19.67 22.57
C THR A 262 10.64 -18.14 22.56
N LEU A 263 10.21 -17.51 21.46
CA LEU A 263 10.18 -16.06 21.33
C LEU A 263 9.13 -15.42 22.23
N LEU A 264 7.98 -16.07 22.38
CA LEU A 264 6.94 -15.64 23.31
C LEU A 264 7.46 -15.66 24.76
N ALA A 265 8.07 -16.78 25.18
CA ALA A 265 8.68 -16.91 26.50
C ALA A 265 9.84 -15.91 26.76
N GLN A 266 10.54 -15.48 25.71
CA GLN A 266 11.58 -14.44 25.79
C GLN A 266 11.02 -13.00 25.79
N ASN A 267 9.70 -12.82 25.82
CA ASN A 267 9.02 -11.54 25.70
C ASN A 267 9.48 -10.74 24.45
N LYS A 268 9.59 -11.44 23.31
CA LYS A 268 9.90 -10.85 21.99
C LYS A 268 8.65 -10.89 21.09
N PRO A 269 7.61 -10.09 21.39
CA PRO A 269 6.30 -10.22 20.79
C PRO A 269 6.28 -9.95 19.27
N LEU A 270 7.08 -9.00 18.78
CA LEU A 270 7.13 -8.71 17.33
C LEU A 270 7.74 -9.88 16.53
N ALA A 271 8.82 -10.48 17.04
CA ALA A 271 9.43 -11.65 16.41
C ALA A 271 8.53 -12.89 16.54
N ALA A 272 7.84 -13.05 17.67
CA ALA A 272 6.85 -14.11 17.84
C ALA A 272 5.66 -13.95 16.87
N TRP A 273 5.21 -12.72 16.62
CA TRP A 273 4.17 -12.43 15.63
C TRP A 273 4.60 -12.84 14.22
N GLN A 274 5.83 -12.53 13.81
CA GLN A 274 6.38 -12.93 12.51
C GLN A 274 6.48 -14.45 12.36
N GLU A 275 6.88 -15.16 13.41
CA GLU A 275 6.86 -16.63 13.39
C GLU A 275 5.43 -17.18 13.30
N TYR A 276 4.50 -16.60 14.05
CA TYR A 276 3.10 -17.02 14.04
C TYR A 276 2.44 -16.77 12.68
N SER A 277 2.63 -15.60 12.08
CA SER A 277 2.08 -15.27 10.75
C SER A 277 2.62 -16.21 9.67
N GLY A 278 3.91 -16.56 9.74
CA GLY A 278 4.50 -17.59 8.87
C GLY A 278 3.88 -18.97 9.12
N LEU A 279 3.75 -19.41 10.37
CA LEU A 279 3.15 -20.71 10.70
C LEU A 279 1.72 -20.85 10.17
N ARG A 280 0.91 -19.79 10.21
CA ARG A 280 -0.44 -19.80 9.63
C ARG A 280 -0.46 -20.10 8.13
N GLN A 281 0.57 -19.68 7.39
CA GLN A 281 0.66 -19.91 5.95
C GLN A 281 1.19 -21.31 5.62
N PHE A 282 2.20 -21.78 6.36
CA PHE A 282 2.90 -23.03 6.06
C PHE A 282 2.35 -24.26 6.79
N LYS A 283 1.61 -24.09 7.89
CA LYS A 283 1.02 -25.15 8.71
C LYS A 283 -0.38 -24.74 9.19
N PRO A 284 -1.40 -24.73 8.31
CA PRO A 284 -2.75 -24.29 8.67
C PRO A 284 -3.40 -25.14 9.78
N ASP A 285 -3.00 -26.40 9.94
CA ASP A 285 -3.51 -27.30 10.99
C ASP A 285 -2.95 -27.00 12.38
N TRP A 286 -1.92 -26.15 12.47
CA TRP A 286 -1.33 -25.76 13.74
C TRP A 286 -1.86 -24.39 14.17
N ALA A 287 -2.34 -24.31 15.42
CA ALA A 287 -2.74 -23.07 16.06
C ALA A 287 -2.14 -22.97 17.48
N PRO A 288 -1.69 -21.79 17.91
CA PRO A 288 -1.32 -21.54 19.30
C PRO A 288 -2.54 -21.59 20.22
N SER A 289 -2.32 -21.78 21.52
CA SER A 289 -3.41 -21.74 22.49
C SER A 289 -3.98 -20.32 22.64
N ALA A 290 -5.21 -20.21 23.14
CA ALA A 290 -5.82 -18.91 23.43
C ALA A 290 -4.97 -18.07 24.41
N GLU A 291 -4.36 -18.71 25.40
CA GLU A 291 -3.46 -18.04 26.35
C GLU A 291 -2.23 -17.44 25.65
N GLN A 292 -1.61 -18.22 24.74
CA GLN A 292 -0.45 -17.76 23.98
C GLN A 292 -0.79 -16.59 23.06
N LEU A 293 -1.97 -16.60 22.43
CA LEU A 293 -2.43 -15.49 21.60
C LEU A 293 -2.72 -14.23 22.43
N LEU A 294 -3.30 -14.40 23.61
CA LEU A 294 -3.55 -13.28 24.51
C LEU A 294 -2.25 -12.67 25.03
N GLU A 295 -1.27 -13.49 25.40
CA GLU A 295 0.07 -13.07 25.78
C GLU A 295 0.76 -12.30 24.64
N LEU A 296 0.71 -12.86 23.43
CA LEU A 296 1.25 -12.23 22.23
C LEU A 296 0.59 -10.88 21.96
N ALA A 297 -0.74 -10.82 21.98
CA ALA A 297 -1.51 -9.60 21.72
C ALA A 297 -1.18 -8.50 22.72
N ARG A 298 -1.13 -8.83 24.01
CA ARG A 298 -0.74 -7.88 25.08
C ARG A 298 0.71 -7.44 24.96
N GLY A 299 1.63 -8.34 24.60
CA GLY A 299 3.03 -8.00 24.33
C GLY A 299 3.18 -7.03 23.15
N LEU A 300 2.47 -7.27 22.05
CA LEU A 300 2.42 -6.37 20.89
C LEU A 300 1.81 -5.01 21.25
N ARG A 301 0.73 -5.00 22.02
CA ARG A 301 0.09 -3.79 22.55
C ARG A 301 1.07 -2.97 23.41
N GLN A 302 1.83 -3.61 24.29
CA GLN A 302 2.83 -2.94 25.13
C GLN A 302 3.93 -2.27 24.28
N LYS A 303 4.27 -2.88 23.14
CA LYS A 303 5.21 -2.31 22.16
C LYS A 303 4.58 -1.31 21.19
N ARG A 304 3.26 -1.06 21.31
CA ARG A 304 2.46 -0.18 20.43
C ARG A 304 2.38 -0.67 18.97
N GLU A 305 2.51 -1.99 18.76
CA GLU A 305 2.35 -2.63 17.46
C GLU A 305 0.87 -2.94 17.21
N TRP A 306 0.06 -1.91 16.99
CA TRP A 306 -1.41 -1.97 17.06
C TRP A 306 -2.05 -2.89 16.01
N THR A 307 -1.52 -2.93 14.78
CA THR A 307 -2.07 -3.78 13.71
C THR A 307 -1.92 -5.25 14.08
N SER A 308 -0.69 -5.65 14.43
CA SER A 308 -0.36 -7.01 14.84
C SER A 308 -1.11 -7.39 16.11
N ALA A 309 -1.21 -6.48 17.09
CA ALA A 309 -1.97 -6.70 18.32
C ALA A 309 -3.45 -6.98 18.03
N LEU A 310 -4.12 -6.16 17.21
CA LEU A 310 -5.52 -6.36 16.85
C LEU A 310 -5.75 -7.69 16.12
N ASN A 311 -4.86 -8.08 15.21
CA ASN A 311 -4.95 -9.37 14.54
C ASN A 311 -4.79 -10.54 15.52
N ALA A 312 -3.85 -10.45 16.46
CA ALA A 312 -3.68 -11.45 17.51
C ALA A 312 -4.89 -11.52 18.45
N TYR A 313 -5.48 -10.38 18.84
CA TYR A 313 -6.72 -10.34 19.62
C TYR A 313 -7.90 -10.94 18.87
N ARG A 314 -8.05 -10.67 17.57
CA ARG A 314 -9.10 -11.28 16.75
C ARG A 314 -8.96 -12.80 16.73
N ASP A 315 -7.77 -13.31 16.47
CA ASP A 315 -7.50 -14.75 16.46
C ASP A 315 -7.75 -15.37 17.86
N TYR A 316 -7.41 -14.66 18.95
CA TYR A 316 -7.75 -15.05 20.32
C TYR A 316 -9.28 -15.13 20.54
N LEU A 317 -10.02 -14.10 20.15
CA LEU A 317 -11.48 -14.05 20.33
C LEU A 317 -12.20 -15.13 19.52
N ALA A 318 -11.67 -15.49 18.34
CA ALA A 318 -12.20 -16.58 17.53
C ALA A 318 -11.99 -17.97 18.19
N LEU A 319 -10.88 -18.15 18.92
CA LEU A 319 -10.57 -19.41 19.61
C LEU A 319 -11.17 -19.50 21.02
N CYS A 320 -11.51 -18.37 21.64
CA CYS A 320 -12.03 -18.31 23.00
C CYS A 320 -13.55 -18.06 22.99
N PRO A 321 -14.39 -19.08 23.26
CA PRO A 321 -15.85 -18.93 23.21
C PRO A 321 -16.41 -18.01 24.32
N LYS A 322 -15.65 -17.80 25.41
CA LYS A 322 -16.03 -16.92 26.53
C LYS A 322 -14.82 -16.08 26.98
N PRO A 323 -14.41 -15.07 26.19
CA PRO A 323 -13.26 -14.25 26.53
C PRO A 323 -13.61 -13.34 27.71
N GLU A 324 -12.59 -12.99 28.51
CA GLU A 324 -12.76 -12.14 29.68
C GLU A 324 -13.34 -10.76 29.27
N PRO A 325 -14.34 -10.23 29.99
CA PRO A 325 -14.93 -8.93 29.70
C PRO A 325 -13.91 -7.80 29.58
N ALA A 326 -12.91 -7.78 30.47
CA ALA A 326 -11.83 -6.79 30.45
C ALA A 326 -11.00 -6.83 29.15
N THR A 327 -10.83 -8.01 28.55
CA THR A 327 -10.12 -8.18 27.27
C THR A 327 -10.98 -7.67 26.11
N ARG A 328 -12.29 -7.89 26.11
CA ARG A 328 -13.19 -7.28 25.10
C ARG A 328 -13.14 -5.75 25.16
N LEU A 329 -13.17 -5.18 26.36
CA LEU A 329 -13.05 -3.73 26.56
C LEU A 329 -11.67 -3.20 26.14
N GLU A 330 -10.61 -3.99 26.33
CA GLU A 330 -9.25 -3.67 25.87
C GLU A 330 -9.17 -3.58 24.34
N VAL A 331 -9.79 -4.51 23.63
CA VAL A 331 -9.84 -4.47 22.17
C VAL A 331 -10.71 -3.32 21.68
N ALA A 332 -11.87 -3.11 22.30
CA ALA A 332 -12.76 -1.99 21.97
C ALA A 332 -12.06 -0.63 22.14
N GLU A 333 -11.27 -0.46 23.21
CA GLU A 333 -10.46 0.74 23.42
C GLU A 333 -9.46 0.96 22.28
N ILE A 334 -8.75 -0.08 21.83
CA ILE A 334 -7.81 0.05 20.71
C ILE A 334 -8.56 0.40 19.42
N LEU A 335 -9.69 -0.24 19.14
CA LEU A 335 -10.50 0.06 17.95
C LEU A 335 -11.01 1.49 17.97
N LEU A 336 -11.44 1.97 19.14
CA LEU A 336 -12.03 3.28 19.30
C LEU A 336 -10.99 4.41 19.25
N PHE A 337 -9.89 4.29 20.00
CA PHE A 337 -8.93 5.38 20.16
C PHE A 337 -7.76 5.34 19.17
N ILE A 338 -7.48 4.17 18.57
CA ILE A 338 -6.33 4.00 17.66
C ILE A 338 -6.78 3.79 16.21
N ARG A 339 -7.97 3.19 15.98
CA ARG A 339 -8.45 2.85 14.64
C ARG A 339 -9.66 3.63 14.17
N ASP A 340 -10.24 4.48 15.02
CA ASP A 340 -11.47 5.22 14.71
C ASP A 340 -12.59 4.31 14.17
N ARG A 341 -12.76 3.13 14.79
CA ARG A 341 -13.78 2.12 14.45
C ARG A 341 -14.85 2.01 15.53
N PRO A 342 -15.75 3.02 15.64
CA PRO A 342 -16.71 3.08 16.73
C PRO A 342 -17.80 1.99 16.65
N GLN A 343 -18.25 1.56 15.48
CA GLN A 343 -19.20 0.46 15.32
C GLN A 343 -18.61 -0.90 15.70
N ALA A 344 -17.38 -1.23 15.27
CA ALA A 344 -16.70 -2.44 15.73
C ALA A 344 -16.45 -2.43 17.25
N ALA A 345 -16.06 -1.27 17.80
CA ALA A 345 -15.95 -1.10 19.24
C ALA A 345 -17.30 -1.31 19.95
N LEU A 346 -18.39 -0.73 19.45
CA LEU A 346 -19.74 -0.90 19.99
C LEU A 346 -20.19 -2.35 20.01
N LYS A 347 -19.88 -3.15 18.97
CA LYS A 347 -20.18 -4.58 18.95
C LYS A 347 -19.50 -5.31 20.10
N LEU A 348 -18.20 -5.06 20.31
CA LEU A 348 -17.44 -5.68 21.39
C LEU A 348 -17.91 -5.23 22.78
N ILE A 349 -18.22 -3.95 22.94
CA ILE A 349 -18.72 -3.37 24.19
C ILE A 349 -20.10 -3.97 24.50
N LYS A 350 -21.05 -3.94 23.58
CA LYS A 350 -22.43 -4.43 23.80
C LYS A 350 -22.52 -5.93 24.06
N ALA A 351 -21.51 -6.70 23.66
CA ALA A 351 -21.40 -8.12 24.00
C ALA A 351 -20.98 -8.37 25.47
N VAL A 352 -20.52 -7.35 26.20
CA VAL A 352 -20.17 -7.43 27.62
C VAL A 352 -21.37 -7.08 28.49
N GLN A 353 -21.69 -7.96 29.44
CA GLN A 353 -22.77 -7.72 30.39
C GLN A 353 -22.27 -6.82 31.53
N ARG A 354 -22.60 -5.52 31.45
CA ARG A 354 -22.16 -4.49 32.40
C ARG A 354 -22.35 -4.85 33.88
N GLN A 355 -23.45 -5.54 34.23
CA GLN A 355 -23.79 -5.89 35.62
C GLN A 355 -22.81 -6.86 36.31
N TYR A 356 -21.96 -7.55 35.54
CA TYR A 356 -20.97 -8.49 36.04
C TYR A 356 -19.54 -7.93 36.01
N LEU A 357 -19.37 -6.64 35.75
CA LEU A 357 -18.08 -5.98 35.73
C LEU A 357 -17.66 -5.49 37.12
N SER A 358 -16.34 -5.42 37.34
CA SER A 358 -15.78 -4.68 38.47
C SER A 358 -16.12 -3.19 38.37
N ASP A 359 -16.12 -2.43 39.46
CA ASP A 359 -16.40 -0.98 39.43
C ASP A 359 -15.50 -0.24 38.43
N ARG A 360 -14.22 -0.65 38.36
CA ARG A 360 -13.25 -0.09 37.41
C ARG A 360 -13.62 -0.40 35.96
N ASP A 361 -13.96 -1.65 35.65
CA ASP A 361 -14.31 -2.04 34.28
C ASP A 361 -15.70 -1.54 33.87
N ALA A 362 -16.62 -1.37 34.83
CA ALA A 362 -17.92 -0.75 34.62
C ALA A 362 -17.78 0.72 34.22
N HIS A 363 -16.92 1.49 34.90
CA HIS A 363 -16.61 2.86 34.51
C HIS A 363 -15.99 2.91 33.11
N ARG A 364 -15.04 2.02 32.82
CA ARG A 364 -14.39 1.94 31.50
C ARG A 364 -15.39 1.55 30.40
N TYR A 365 -16.31 0.64 30.69
CA TYR A 365 -17.40 0.26 29.79
C TYR A 365 -18.25 1.48 29.44
N ASP A 366 -18.68 2.26 30.43
CA ASP A 366 -19.54 3.42 30.22
C ASP A 366 -18.84 4.52 29.41
N GLU A 367 -17.57 4.79 29.71
CA GLU A 367 -16.75 5.76 28.98
C GLU A 367 -16.58 5.36 27.51
N LEU A 368 -16.24 4.10 27.26
CA LEU A 368 -16.07 3.57 25.90
C LEU A 368 -17.40 3.59 25.12
N LEU A 369 -18.51 3.21 25.77
CA LEU A 369 -19.84 3.22 25.16
C LEU A 369 -20.24 4.64 24.75
N GLN A 370 -20.17 5.58 25.70
CA GLN A 370 -20.52 6.98 25.46
C GLN A 370 -19.68 7.59 24.34
N ARG A 371 -18.37 7.30 24.32
CA ARG A 371 -17.47 7.82 23.29
C ARG A 371 -17.74 7.21 21.92
N ALA A 372 -18.00 5.90 21.86
CA ALA A 372 -18.29 5.22 20.61
C ALA A 372 -19.63 5.69 20.01
N ASP A 373 -20.67 5.84 20.83
CA ASP A 373 -21.95 6.40 20.38
C ASP A 373 -21.77 7.85 19.89
N ALA A 374 -21.03 8.70 20.60
CA ALA A 374 -20.73 10.07 20.17
C ALA A 374 -19.97 10.12 18.83
N MET A 375 -19.02 9.20 18.61
CA MET A 375 -18.29 9.10 17.33
C MET A 375 -19.21 8.69 16.18
N VAL A 376 -20.12 7.73 16.41
CA VAL A 376 -21.14 7.36 15.42
C VAL A 376 -22.07 8.54 15.10
N GLU A 377 -22.56 9.24 16.13
CA GLU A 377 -23.45 10.41 15.96
C GLU A 377 -22.77 11.56 15.22
N SER A 378 -21.47 11.77 15.44
CA SER A 378 -20.67 12.78 14.72
C SER A 378 -20.39 12.43 13.26
N GLY A 379 -20.83 11.25 12.79
CA GLY A 379 -20.69 10.81 11.41
C GLY A 379 -19.32 10.23 11.05
N VAL A 380 -18.59 9.64 12.02
CA VAL A 380 -17.36 8.89 11.71
C VAL A 380 -17.71 7.72 10.79
N LEU A 381 -17.22 7.79 9.55
CA LEU A 381 -17.45 6.78 8.52
C LEU A 381 -16.59 5.55 8.79
N GLU A 382 -17.22 4.47 9.24
CA GLU A 382 -16.59 3.16 9.38
C GLU A 382 -16.92 2.27 8.18
N LEU A 383 -15.90 1.83 7.43
CA LEU A 383 -16.06 0.81 6.40
C LEU A 383 -16.44 -0.51 7.06
N ARG A 384 -17.51 -1.14 6.57
CA ARG A 384 -18.00 -2.42 7.10
C ARG A 384 -16.90 -3.48 6.99
N ASP A 385 -16.37 -3.90 8.12
CA ASP A 385 -15.35 -4.94 8.24
C ASP A 385 -15.97 -6.17 8.92
N GLU A 386 -16.14 -7.25 8.15
CA GLU A 386 -16.70 -8.52 8.62
C GLU A 386 -15.76 -9.23 9.62
N SER A 387 -14.49 -8.82 9.73
CA SER A 387 -13.51 -9.46 10.63
C SER A 387 -13.79 -9.28 12.13
N TRP A 388 -14.74 -8.43 12.48
CA TRP A 388 -15.22 -8.19 13.86
C TRP A 388 -16.69 -8.58 14.05
N GLU A 389 -17.26 -9.42 13.18
CA GLU A 389 -18.60 -10.03 13.35
C GLU A 389 -18.58 -11.27 14.27
N LEU A 390 -17.77 -11.22 15.33
CA LEU A 390 -17.53 -12.31 16.31
C LEU A 390 -18.60 -12.46 17.37
#